data_AF-A0A7N2R8E0-F1
#
_entry.id   AF-A0A7N2R8E0-F1
#
_cell.length_a   1.000
_cell.length_b   1.000
_cell.length_c   1.000
_cell.angle_alpha   90.00
_cell.angle_beta   90.00
_cell.angle_gamma   90.00
#
_symmetry.space_group_name_H-M   'P 1'
#
loop_
_entity.id
_entity.type
_entity.pdbx_description
1 polymer ?
#
loop_
_entity_poly.entity_id
_entity_poly.type
_entity_poly.pdbx_seq_one_letter_code
_entity_poly.pdbx_strand_id
1 'polypeptide(L)'
;MENTSTEQEPESSSTGIFKLPGEPAIVINGVPNVSAIDSTPVLGNTVNDAERNRNTSFGDWLEGRVVQKLFGNRYFSGVVTEFDREAGWYRVVYEDGDFEDLDWRELEEVLQPLDITVPLRSLALKTNKKIQKLLHKSGKNVAQSRARRVKHVGSRGKKIVEYQ
;
A
#
# COMPACT_ATOMS: atom_id res chain seq x y z
N MET A 1 -35.49 -60.73 13.37
CA MET A 1 -34.19 -60.10 13.59
C MET A 1 -34.08 -59.08 12.48
N GLU A 2 -34.59 -57.88 12.74
CA GLU A 2 -33.76 -56.71 13.09
C GLU A 2 -33.08 -56.22 11.80
N ASN A 3 -33.10 -54.96 11.34
CA ASN A 3 -33.48 -53.67 11.91
C ASN A 3 -33.26 -52.59 10.81
N THR A 4 -34.20 -51.62 10.71
CA THR A 4 -34.07 -50.15 10.43
C THR A 4 -32.88 -49.63 9.59
N SER A 5 -33.01 -48.77 8.57
CA SER A 5 -33.51 -47.37 8.58
C SER A 5 -33.66 -46.91 7.11
N THR A 6 -34.78 -46.37 6.61
CA THR A 6 -35.27 -44.96 6.65
C THR A 6 -34.24 -43.91 6.20
N GLU A 7 -34.44 -43.36 5.00
CA GLU A 7 -34.08 -42.00 4.53
C GLU A 7 -34.71 -41.87 3.13
N GLN A 8 -36.01 -41.56 3.04
CA GLN A 8 -36.55 -40.20 2.87
C GLN A 8 -35.74 -39.35 1.90
N GLU A 9 -35.96 -39.60 0.61
CA GLU A 9 -35.88 -38.59 -0.44
C GLU A 9 -36.78 -37.41 -0.01
N PRO A 10 -36.25 -36.21 0.29
CA PRO A 10 -37.09 -35.07 0.55
C PRO A 10 -37.67 -34.61 -0.77
N GLU A 11 -38.97 -34.90 -0.92
CA GLU A 11 -39.81 -34.36 -1.98
C GLU A 11 -39.49 -32.88 -2.17
N SER A 12 -39.21 -32.52 -3.43
CA SER A 12 -38.95 -31.17 -3.88
C SER A 12 -40.04 -30.25 -3.32
N SER A 13 -39.69 -29.50 -2.28
CA SER A 13 -40.59 -28.57 -1.61
C SER A 13 -40.97 -27.51 -2.62
N SER A 14 -42.16 -27.68 -3.20
CA SER A 14 -42.85 -26.72 -4.05
C SER A 14 -42.66 -25.33 -3.44
N THR A 15 -41.93 -24.45 -4.13
CA THR A 15 -41.83 -23.04 -3.76
C THR A 15 -43.24 -22.48 -3.83
N GLY A 16 -43.92 -22.42 -2.67
CA GLY A 16 -45.28 -21.95 -2.57
C GLY A 16 -45.35 -20.51 -3.04
N ILE A 17 -45.99 -20.29 -4.19
CA ILE A 17 -46.27 -18.94 -4.68
C ILE A 17 -47.47 -18.43 -3.90
N PHE A 18 -47.22 -17.71 -2.82
CA PHE A 18 -48.25 -17.09 -2.01
C PHE A 18 -48.60 -15.72 -2.60
N LYS A 19 -49.84 -15.56 -3.07
CA LYS A 19 -50.33 -14.27 -3.58
C LYS A 19 -50.76 -13.41 -2.39
N LEU A 20 -49.84 -12.57 -1.90
CA LEU A 20 -50.12 -11.57 -0.87
C LEU A 20 -50.65 -10.28 -1.53
N PRO A 21 -51.77 -9.70 -1.08
CA PRO A 21 -52.21 -8.40 -1.56
C PRO A 21 -51.25 -7.31 -1.07
N GLY A 22 -50.47 -6.71 -1.98
CA GLY A 22 -49.45 -5.71 -1.67
C GLY A 22 -48.32 -5.71 -2.70
N GLU A 23 -47.29 -4.90 -2.46
CA GLU A 23 -46.07 -4.90 -3.29
C GLU A 23 -45.38 -6.28 -3.29
N PRO A 24 -44.76 -6.71 -4.40
CA PRO A 24 -44.16 -8.03 -4.49
C PRO A 24 -43.00 -8.19 -3.48
N ALA A 25 -43.16 -9.10 -2.52
CA ALA A 25 -42.15 -9.43 -1.52
C ALA A 25 -41.56 -10.83 -1.80
N ILE A 26 -40.23 -10.93 -1.77
CA ILE A 26 -39.52 -12.21 -1.82
C ILE A 26 -39.36 -12.77 -0.40
N VAL A 27 -39.78 -14.02 -0.19
CA VAL A 27 -39.59 -14.73 1.08
C VAL A 27 -38.26 -15.48 1.03
N ILE A 28 -37.30 -15.07 1.85
CA ILE A 28 -36.00 -15.74 1.99
C ILE A 28 -36.11 -16.73 3.16
N ASN A 29 -36.19 -18.02 2.86
CA ASN A 29 -36.25 -19.10 3.86
C ASN A 29 -34.89 -19.31 4.54
N GLY A 30 -34.50 -18.36 5.40
CA GLY A 30 -33.32 -18.46 6.25
C GLY A 30 -32.44 -17.22 6.18
N VAL A 31 -32.21 -16.62 7.34
CA VAL A 31 -31.07 -15.73 7.55
C VAL A 31 -29.86 -16.66 7.76
N PRO A 32 -28.73 -16.49 7.04
CA PRO A 32 -27.53 -17.26 7.37
C PRO A 32 -27.21 -17.05 8.85
N ASN A 33 -26.98 -18.14 9.58
CA ASN A 33 -26.54 -18.07 10.98
C ASN A 33 -25.18 -17.36 11.01
N VAL A 34 -25.21 -16.05 11.19
CA VAL A 34 -24.04 -15.25 11.51
C VAL A 34 -23.65 -15.65 12.93
N SER A 35 -22.83 -16.69 13.03
CA SER A 35 -21.93 -16.82 14.18
C SER A 35 -21.31 -15.45 14.34
N ALA A 36 -21.43 -14.84 15.53
CA ALA A 36 -21.00 -13.47 15.79
C ALA A 36 -19.51 -13.28 15.48
N ILE A 37 -19.19 -13.08 14.21
CA ILE A 37 -17.98 -12.45 13.76
C ILE A 37 -18.28 -10.97 13.87
N ASP A 38 -17.81 -10.39 14.96
CA ASP A 38 -17.77 -8.97 15.28
C ASP A 38 -17.55 -8.13 14.02
N SER A 39 -18.65 -7.77 13.38
CA SER A 39 -18.71 -6.89 12.22
C SER A 39 -19.49 -5.65 12.60
N THR A 40 -19.25 -5.18 13.82
CA THR A 40 -19.53 -3.81 14.20
C THR A 40 -18.34 -3.01 13.65
N PRO A 41 -18.53 -2.01 12.76
CA PRO A 41 -17.47 -1.05 12.48
C PRO A 41 -17.33 -0.17 13.72
N VAL A 42 -16.72 -0.72 14.77
CA VAL A 42 -16.28 0.03 15.92
C VAL A 42 -15.13 0.88 15.43
N LEU A 43 -15.37 2.19 15.33
CA LEU A 43 -14.30 3.18 15.36
C LEU A 43 -13.63 3.03 16.74
N GLY A 44 -12.68 2.11 16.81
CA GLY A 44 -12.07 1.65 18.04
C GLY A 44 -10.96 2.60 18.47
N ASN A 45 -11.31 3.58 19.29
CA ASN A 45 -10.35 4.16 20.22
C ASN A 45 -10.12 3.18 21.38
N THR A 46 -9.67 1.97 21.07
CA THR A 46 -9.31 0.97 22.08
C THR A 46 -7.80 1.01 22.23
N VAL A 47 -7.34 1.57 23.35
CA VAL A 47 -5.92 1.62 23.70
C VAL A 47 -5.45 0.20 24.02
N ASN A 48 -5.06 -0.57 23.01
CA ASN A 48 -4.40 -1.86 23.18
C ASN A 48 -2.90 -1.71 22.95
N ASP A 49 -2.12 -1.97 23.99
CA ASP A 49 -0.66 -2.06 23.99
C ASP A 49 -0.12 -3.14 23.02
N ALA A 50 -0.99 -4.00 22.48
CA ALA A 50 -0.69 -5.00 21.46
C ALA A 50 -0.85 -4.53 19.99
N GLU A 51 -1.27 -3.28 19.74
CA GLU A 51 -1.57 -2.78 18.38
C GLU A 51 -0.39 -2.13 17.64
N ARG A 52 0.78 -1.99 18.27
CA ARG A 52 1.97 -1.38 17.64
C ARG A 52 2.38 -2.09 16.33
N ASN A 53 2.12 -3.39 16.21
CA ASN A 53 2.59 -4.21 15.09
C ASN A 53 1.73 -4.11 13.81
N ARG A 54 0.44 -3.77 13.92
CA ARG A 54 -0.46 -3.74 12.74
C ARG A 54 -0.28 -2.49 11.88
N ASN A 55 0.37 -1.46 12.43
CA ASN A 55 0.58 -0.17 11.78
C ASN A 55 1.97 -0.07 11.12
N THR A 56 2.90 -0.99 11.41
CA THR A 56 4.26 -0.99 10.86
C THR A 56 4.31 -1.25 9.36
N SER A 57 3.31 -1.95 8.79
CA SER A 57 3.21 -2.13 7.34
C SER A 57 2.77 -0.86 6.61
N PHE A 58 2.09 0.06 7.30
CA PHE A 58 1.62 1.33 6.75
C PHE A 58 2.64 2.47 6.87
N GLY A 59 3.68 2.32 7.69
CA GLY A 59 4.64 3.39 7.93
C GLY A 59 5.31 3.91 6.66
N ASP A 60 5.74 3.01 5.77
CA ASP A 60 6.29 3.39 4.46
C ASP A 60 5.35 4.23 3.59
N TRP A 61 4.03 4.10 3.76
CA TRP A 61 3.07 4.88 2.97
C TRP A 61 3.01 6.34 3.40
N LEU A 62 3.61 6.68 4.55
CA LEU A 62 3.69 8.05 5.02
C LEU A 62 4.90 8.80 4.47
N GLU A 63 5.88 8.12 3.86
CA GLU A 63 7.00 8.79 3.22
C GLU A 63 6.51 9.77 2.13
N GLY A 64 7.06 10.97 2.13
CA GLY A 64 6.66 12.08 1.27
C GLY A 64 5.42 12.83 1.73
N ARG A 65 4.76 12.43 2.82
CA ARG A 65 3.67 13.22 3.42
C ARG A 65 4.22 14.50 4.04
N VAL A 66 3.43 15.56 3.95
CA VAL A 66 3.74 16.85 4.56
C VAL A 66 3.22 16.87 5.99
N VAL A 67 4.04 17.42 6.89
CA VAL A 67 3.67 17.70 8.28
C VAL A 67 3.74 19.21 8.53
N GLN A 68 3.09 19.66 9.59
CA GLN A 68 3.19 21.02 10.09
C GLN A 68 3.24 20.98 11.61
N LYS A 69 4.37 21.40 12.18
CA LYS A 69 4.59 21.38 13.64
C LYS A 69 4.79 22.81 14.14
N LEU A 70 4.27 23.09 15.33
CA LEU A 70 4.47 24.37 16.01
C LEU A 70 5.76 24.29 16.84
N PHE A 71 6.73 25.13 16.54
CA PHE A 71 7.93 25.32 17.35
C PHE A 71 7.95 26.75 17.89
N GLY A 72 7.91 26.87 19.22
CA GLY A 72 7.76 28.17 19.88
C GLY A 72 6.49 28.88 19.43
N ASN A 73 6.64 29.93 18.61
CA ASN A 73 5.54 30.76 18.11
C ASN A 73 5.32 30.67 16.60
N ARG A 74 5.97 29.74 15.90
CA ARG A 74 5.88 29.61 14.43
C ARG A 74 5.65 28.16 14.01
N TYR A 75 4.80 27.98 13.01
CA TYR A 75 4.64 26.70 12.34
C TYR A 75 5.74 26.49 11.31
N PHE A 76 6.27 25.28 11.28
CA PHE A 76 7.26 24.83 10.32
C PHE A 76 6.67 23.68 9.52
N SER A 77 6.82 23.74 8.20
CA SER A 77 6.46 22.65 7.32
C SER A 77 7.62 21.68 7.20
N GLY A 78 7.29 20.39 7.25
CA GLY A 78 8.27 19.31 7.06
C GLY A 78 7.72 18.21 6.17
N VAL A 79 8.60 17.29 5.81
CA VAL A 79 8.26 16.11 5.00
C VAL A 79 8.79 14.88 5.70
N VAL A 80 7.95 13.84 5.80
CA VAL A 80 8.41 12.52 6.26
C VAL A 80 9.33 11.94 5.20
N THR A 81 10.61 11.74 5.51
CA THR A 81 11.60 11.27 4.54
C THR A 81 11.86 9.78 4.62
N GLU A 82 11.70 9.18 5.80
CA GLU A 82 12.05 7.77 6.02
C GLU A 82 11.25 7.19 7.18
N PHE A 83 10.95 5.90 7.09
CA PHE A 83 10.38 5.12 8.19
C PHE A 83 11.31 3.97 8.61
N ASP A 84 11.72 3.97 9.87
CA ASP A 84 12.40 2.83 10.48
C ASP A 84 11.34 1.81 10.91
N ARG A 85 11.25 0.70 10.18
CA ARG A 85 10.30 -0.40 10.45
C ARG A 85 10.60 -1.16 11.74
N GLU A 86 11.86 -1.21 12.14
CA GLU A 86 12.34 -2.00 13.26
C GLU A 86 12.04 -1.26 14.57
N ALA A 87 12.36 0.04 14.58
CA ALA A 87 12.13 0.89 15.73
C ALA A 87 10.73 1.54 15.72
N GLY A 88 10.07 1.64 14.56
CA GLY A 88 8.76 2.28 14.40
C GLY A 88 8.80 3.81 14.45
N TRP A 89 9.91 4.41 14.03
CA TRP A 89 10.13 5.86 14.05
C TRP A 89 10.09 6.44 12.65
N TYR A 90 9.64 7.69 12.56
CA TYR A 90 9.51 8.44 11.32
C TYR A 90 10.46 9.63 11.35
N ARG A 91 11.35 9.68 10.36
CA ARG A 91 12.24 10.82 10.21
C ARG A 91 11.54 11.89 9.40
N VAL A 92 11.42 13.08 9.98
CA VAL A 92 10.86 14.27 9.36
C VAL A 92 11.97 15.29 9.15
N VAL A 93 12.07 15.82 7.94
CA VAL A 93 12.95 16.96 7.63
C VAL A 93 12.10 18.21 7.45
N TYR A 94 12.41 19.25 8.21
CA TYR A 94 11.73 20.54 8.18
C TYR A 94 12.35 21.49 7.14
N GLU A 95 11.63 22.58 6.84
CA GLU A 95 12.02 23.57 5.83
C GLU A 95 13.31 24.35 6.14
N ASP A 96 13.71 24.40 7.41
CA ASP A 96 14.97 24.99 7.87
C ASP A 96 16.18 24.04 7.73
N GLY A 97 15.94 22.79 7.35
CA GLY A 97 16.96 21.76 7.17
C GLY A 97 17.23 20.93 8.42
N ASP A 98 16.59 21.26 9.55
CA ASP A 98 16.63 20.42 10.74
C ASP A 98 15.73 19.19 10.56
N PHE A 99 15.99 18.16 11.35
CA PHE A 99 15.22 16.92 11.32
C PHE A 99 14.92 16.42 12.74
N GLU A 100 13.84 15.66 12.85
CA GLU A 100 13.39 15.03 14.09
C GLU A 100 12.90 13.62 13.75
N ASP A 101 13.15 12.68 14.66
CA ASP A 101 12.56 11.35 14.59
C ASP A 101 11.34 11.32 15.52
N LEU A 102 10.16 11.08 14.94
CA LEU A 102 8.87 11.08 15.62
C LEU A 102 8.32 9.67 15.75
N ASP A 103 7.64 9.38 16.84
CA ASP A 103 6.80 8.18 16.91
C ASP A 103 5.47 8.37 16.14
N TRP A 104 4.67 7.31 16.00
CA TRP A 104 3.38 7.40 15.30
C TRP A 104 2.42 8.43 15.92
N ARG A 105 2.35 8.52 17.25
CA ARG A 105 1.40 9.42 17.94
C ARG A 105 1.79 10.87 17.71
N GLU A 106 3.08 11.18 17.84
CA GLU A 106 3.62 12.51 17.59
C GLU A 106 3.44 12.91 16.11
N LEU A 107 3.70 11.97 15.19
CA LEU A 107 3.53 12.19 13.77
C LEU A 107 2.07 12.44 13.40
N GLU A 108 1.14 11.66 13.96
CA GLU A 108 -0.30 11.78 13.70
C GLU A 108 -0.83 13.18 14.04
N GLU A 109 -0.34 13.80 15.12
CA GLU A 109 -0.74 15.15 15.54
C GLU A 109 -0.29 16.25 14.57
N VAL A 110 0.84 16.04 13.87
CA VAL A 110 1.42 17.06 12.98
C VAL A 110 1.16 16.79 11.50
N LEU A 111 0.61 15.63 11.15
CA LEU A 111 0.32 15.26 9.77
C LEU A 111 -0.74 16.18 9.14
N GLN A 112 -0.42 16.71 7.96
CA GLN A 112 -1.42 17.44 7.19
C GLN A 112 -2.45 16.48 6.59
N PRO A 113 -3.74 16.89 6.51
CA PRO A 113 -4.78 16.10 5.86
C PRO A 113 -4.43 15.74 4.43
N LEU A 114 -4.82 14.55 3.98
CA LEU A 114 -4.68 14.19 2.56
C LEU A 114 -5.63 15.05 1.74
N ASP A 115 -5.12 15.56 0.62
CA ASP A 115 -5.96 16.23 -0.37
C ASP A 115 -6.78 15.20 -1.17
N ILE A 116 -7.96 14.88 -0.62
CA ILE A 116 -8.95 14.01 -1.27
C ILE A 116 -9.75 14.72 -2.38
N THR A 117 -9.49 16.01 -2.64
CA THR A 117 -10.19 16.75 -3.70
C THR A 117 -9.76 16.31 -5.08
N VAL A 118 -8.63 15.60 -5.20
CA VAL A 118 -8.16 15.01 -6.45
C VAL A 118 -9.17 13.97 -6.95
N PRO A 119 -9.85 14.21 -8.09
CA PRO A 119 -10.89 13.29 -8.54
C PRO A 119 -10.32 11.90 -8.83
N LEU A 120 -11.00 10.84 -8.37
CA LEU A 120 -10.59 9.45 -8.58
C LEU A 120 -10.30 9.13 -10.06
N ARG A 121 -11.07 9.71 -10.99
CA ARG A 121 -10.84 9.56 -12.43
C ARG A 121 -9.44 10.04 -12.85
N SER A 122 -8.97 11.16 -12.29
CA SER A 122 -7.64 11.71 -12.56
C SER A 122 -6.54 10.81 -12.03
N LEU A 123 -6.70 10.30 -10.80
CA LEU A 123 -5.79 9.33 -10.18
C LEU A 123 -5.70 8.04 -10.99
N ALA A 124 -6.84 7.45 -11.36
CA ALA A 124 -6.90 6.23 -12.15
C ALA A 124 -6.22 6.41 -13.53
N LEU A 125 -6.42 7.55 -14.19
CA LEU A 125 -5.74 7.85 -15.46
C LEU A 125 -4.22 8.00 -15.27
N LYS A 126 -3.76 8.63 -14.18
CA LYS A 126 -2.33 8.78 -13.86
C LYS A 126 -1.66 7.44 -13.58
N THR A 127 -2.29 6.56 -12.81
CA THR A 127 -1.74 5.23 -12.49
C THR A 127 -1.60 4.36 -13.74
N ASN A 128 -2.64 4.30 -14.58
CA ASN A 128 -2.61 3.58 -15.85
C ASN A 128 -1.49 4.09 -16.78
N LYS A 129 -1.34 5.42 -16.92
CA LYS A 129 -0.24 6.01 -17.73
C LYS A 129 1.15 5.63 -17.19
N LYS A 130 1.33 5.60 -15.86
CA LYS A 130 2.60 5.20 -15.23
C LYS A 130 2.94 3.73 -15.53
N ILE A 131 1.96 2.84 -15.43
CA ILE A 131 2.10 1.41 -15.73
C ILE A 131 2.50 1.21 -17.20
N GLN A 132 1.81 1.87 -18.13
CA GLN A 132 2.14 1.83 -19.56
C GLN A 132 3.58 2.31 -19.83
N LYS A 133 4.01 3.41 -19.20
CA LYS A 133 5.39 3.93 -19.34
C LYS A 133 6.45 2.93 -18.87
N LEU A 134 6.18 2.19 -17.79
CA LEU A 134 7.09 1.14 -17.29
C LEU A 134 7.18 -0.04 -18.27
N LEU A 135 6.04 -0.47 -18.82
CA LEU A 135 5.98 -1.54 -19.82
C LEU A 135 6.77 -1.18 -21.09
N HIS A 136 6.64 0.05 -21.58
CA HIS A 136 7.38 0.52 -22.76
C HIS A 136 8.87 0.79 -22.50
N LYS A 137 9.31 0.97 -21.25
CA LYS A 137 10.72 1.18 -20.89
C LYS A 137 11.50 -0.13 -20.72
N SER A 138 10.80 -1.23 -20.40
CA SER A 138 11.38 -2.57 -20.32
C SER A 138 11.90 -3.10 -21.69
N GLY A 139 11.25 -2.74 -22.79
CA GLY A 139 11.58 -3.25 -24.14
C GLY A 139 12.82 -2.67 -24.83
N LYS A 140 13.56 -1.71 -24.24
CA LYS A 140 14.68 -1.02 -24.92
C LYS A 140 16.09 -1.40 -24.44
N ASN A 141 16.23 -2.37 -23.54
CA ASN A 141 17.54 -2.83 -23.04
C ASN A 141 18.07 -4.08 -23.78
N VAL A 142 17.73 -4.25 -25.06
CA VAL A 142 18.31 -5.31 -25.90
C VAL A 142 19.03 -4.68 -27.09
N ALA A 143 20.30 -5.04 -27.23
CA ALA A 143 21.21 -4.79 -28.35
C ALA A 143 21.91 -3.42 -28.43
N GLN A 144 23.01 -3.27 -27.68
CA GLN A 144 24.26 -2.80 -28.30
C GLN A 144 25.50 -3.31 -27.54
N SER A 145 25.78 -4.62 -27.60
CA SER A 145 27.13 -5.12 -27.38
C SER A 145 28.00 -4.67 -28.56
N ARG A 146 28.57 -3.47 -28.44
CA ARG A 146 29.51 -2.92 -29.42
C ARG A 146 30.81 -3.72 -29.31
N ALA A 147 30.91 -4.79 -30.10
CA ALA A 147 32.11 -5.60 -30.23
C ALA A 147 33.30 -4.70 -30.64
N ARG A 148 34.14 -4.33 -29.66
CA ARG A 148 35.44 -3.69 -29.92
C ARG A 148 36.37 -4.77 -30.48
N ARG A 149 36.50 -4.84 -31.81
CA ARG A 149 37.64 -5.50 -32.45
C ARG A 149 38.90 -4.71 -32.08
N VAL A 150 39.71 -5.26 -31.18
CA VAL A 150 41.06 -4.77 -30.91
C VAL A 150 41.96 -5.23 -32.05
N LYS A 151 42.30 -4.32 -32.98
CA LYS A 151 43.41 -4.53 -33.92
C LYS A 151 44.70 -4.12 -33.20
N HIS A 152 45.53 -5.09 -32.86
CA HIS A 152 46.89 -4.86 -32.40
C HIS A 152 47.74 -4.46 -33.62
N VAL A 153 48.09 -3.17 -33.73
CA VAL A 153 49.12 -2.70 -34.67
C VAL A 153 50.41 -2.55 -33.88
N GLY A 154 51.45 -3.24 -34.34
CA GLY A 154 52.76 -3.22 -33.71
C GLY A 154 53.61 -1.99 -34.08
N SER A 155 54.66 -1.83 -33.28
CA SER A 155 55.93 -1.15 -33.57
C SER A 155 55.98 0.38 -33.50
N ARG A 156 56.67 0.91 -32.48
CA ARG A 156 58.08 1.32 -32.60
C ARG A 156 58.58 1.94 -31.29
N GLY A 157 59.69 1.41 -30.77
CA GLY A 157 60.38 1.96 -29.61
C GLY A 157 61.12 3.26 -29.88
N LYS A 158 61.40 4.01 -28.80
CA LYS A 158 62.47 5.01 -28.73
C LYS A 158 63.08 5.00 -27.32
N LYS A 159 64.42 4.90 -27.32
CA LYS A 159 65.36 4.96 -26.18
C LYS A 159 65.11 6.18 -25.29
N ILE A 160 65.22 5.98 -23.98
CA ILE A 160 65.53 7.05 -23.02
C ILE A 160 67.02 6.91 -22.70
N VAL A 161 67.73 8.03 -22.86
CA VAL A 161 69.15 8.17 -22.59
C VAL A 161 69.32 8.43 -21.10
N GLU A 162 70.16 7.60 -20.47
CA GLU A 162 70.63 7.73 -19.10
C GLU A 162 71.72 8.81 -19.03
N TYR A 163 71.64 9.70 -18.05
CA TYR A 163 72.73 10.60 -17.68
C TYR A 163 73.25 10.18 -16.30
N GLN A 164 74.47 9.65 -16.28
CA GLN A 164 75.48 9.89 -15.24
C GLN A 164 76.86 9.47 -15.77
#